data_AF-A0A4S2AGT7-F1
#
_entry.id   AF-A0A4S2AGT7-F1
#
_cell.length_a   1.000
_cell.length_b   1.000
_cell.length_c   1.000
_cell.angle_alpha   90.00
_cell.angle_beta   90.00
_cell.angle_gamma   90.00
#
_symmetry.space_group_name_H-M   'P 1'
#
loop_
_entity.id
_entity.type
_entity.pdbx_description
1 polymer ?
#
loop_
_entity_poly.entity_id
_entity_poly.type
_entity_poly.pdbx_seq_one_letter_code
_entity_poly.pdbx_strand_id
1 'polypeptide(L)' 'MTEGTVVNLRNVDLGGLELNNIKTSIVKNQKAPLLLGQSVLSRLGKIEIDNGKRVLKVTYKERK' A
#
# COMPACT_ATOMS: atom_id res chain seq x y z
N MET A 1 -7.02 18.96 -8.58
CA MET A 1 -5.82 18.09 -8.59
C MET A 1 -5.72 17.42 -9.95
N THR A 2 -4.53 17.37 -10.52
CA THR A 2 -4.27 16.83 -11.87
C THR A 2 -3.85 15.35 -11.76
N GLU A 3 -4.09 14.55 -12.79
CA GLU A 3 -3.50 13.21 -12.86
C GLU A 3 -1.98 13.28 -12.76
N GLY A 4 -1.37 12.28 -12.13
CA GLY A 4 0.06 12.26 -11.87
C GLY A 4 0.50 13.20 -10.75
N THR A 5 -0.42 13.89 -10.06
CA THR A 5 -0.06 14.69 -8.87
C THR A 5 0.56 13.78 -7.84
N VAL A 6 1.82 14.04 -7.50
CA VAL A 6 2.53 13.30 -6.47
C VAL A 6 2.19 13.90 -5.10
N VAL A 7 1.64 13.08 -4.22
CA VAL A 7 1.32 13.45 -2.84
C VAL A 7 2.09 12.57 -1.86
N ASN A 8 2.35 13.11 -0.67
CA ASN A 8 2.90 12.34 0.44
C ASN A 8 1.77 11.98 1.41
N LEU A 9 1.42 10.70 1.47
CA LEU A 9 0.55 10.18 2.52
C LEU A 9 1.37 10.10 3.81
N ARG A 10 1.00 10.90 4.81
CA ARG A 10 1.76 11.01 6.06
C ARG A 10 1.67 9.72 6.88
N ASN A 11 0.48 9.16 7.00
CA ASN A 11 0.22 7.89 7.67
C ASN A 11 -0.84 7.10 6.88
N VAL A 12 -0.64 5.79 6.78
CA VAL A 12 -1.58 4.83 6.19
C VAL A 12 -1.56 3.58 7.05
N ASP A 13 -2.73 3.15 7.52
CA ASP A 13 -2.90 1.84 8.17
C ASP A 13 -3.33 0.79 7.14
N LEU A 14 -2.66 -0.35 7.15
CA LEU A 14 -3.05 -1.53 6.39
C LEU A 14 -3.15 -2.74 7.32
N GLY A 15 -4.31 -2.92 7.94
CA GLY A 15 -4.57 -4.08 8.79
C GLY A 15 -3.72 -4.09 10.06
N GLY A 16 -3.55 -2.91 10.67
CA GLY A 16 -2.70 -2.73 11.86
C GLY A 16 -1.22 -2.45 11.54
N LEU A 17 -0.86 -2.36 10.26
CA LEU A 17 0.48 -1.97 9.81
C LEU A 17 0.52 -0.49 9.46
N GLU A 18 1.22 0.29 10.27
CA GLU A 18 1.44 1.71 10.01
C GLU A 18 2.56 1.93 8.98
N LEU A 19 2.22 2.64 7.90
CA LEU A 19 3.14 3.09 6.88
C LEU A 19 3.20 4.61 6.86
N ASN A 20 4.36 5.14 7.23
CA ASN A 20 4.59 6.57 7.31
C ASN A 20 5.29 7.11 6.06
N ASN A 21 4.98 8.34 5.67
CA ASN A 21 5.62 9.07 4.56
C ASN A 21 5.70 8.25 3.26
N ILE A 22 4.53 7.94 2.69
CA ILE A 22 4.41 7.23 1.41
C ILE A 22 4.21 8.24 0.30
N LYS A 23 5.15 8.28 -0.65
CA LYS A 23 4.97 9.01 -1.90
C LYS A 23 4.07 8.21 -2.85
N THR A 24 2.97 8.82 -3.29
CA THR A 24 2.03 8.20 -4.24
C THR A 24 1.61 9.20 -5.31
N SER A 25 1.12 8.69 -6.44
CA SER A 25 0.61 9.51 -7.56
C SER A 25 -0.89 9.37 -7.66
N ILE A 26 -1.60 10.49 -7.74
CA ILE A 26 -3.05 10.53 -7.93
C ILE A 26 -3.37 10.23 -9.40
N VAL A 27 -4.12 9.17 -9.65
CA VAL A 27 -4.66 8.84 -10.98
C VAL A 27 -6.16 9.14 -11.00
N LYS A 28 -6.68 9.77 -12.06
CA LYS A 28 -8.14 9.94 -12.24
C LYS A 28 -8.71 8.66 -12.83
N ASN A 29 -8.72 7.60 -12.03
CA ASN A 29 -9.46 6.40 -12.38
C ASN A 29 -10.38 6.04 -11.22
N GLN A 30 -11.66 6.43 -11.32
CA GLN A 30 -12.67 6.17 -10.30
C GLN A 30 -12.93 4.67 -10.05
N LYS A 31 -12.42 3.79 -10.93
CA LYS A 31 -12.66 2.35 -10.87
C LYS A 31 -11.68 1.59 -9.97
N ALA A 32 -10.57 2.19 -9.57
CA ALA A 32 -9.60 1.58 -8.66
C ALA A 32 -9.38 2.50 -7.44
N PRO A 33 -9.91 2.16 -6.25
CA PRO A 33 -9.88 3.07 -5.10
C PRO A 33 -8.48 3.32 -4.53
N LEU A 34 -7.48 2.45 -4.77
CA LEU A 34 -6.06 2.69 -4.47
C LEU A 34 -5.19 1.60 -5.15
N LEU A 35 -4.14 1.99 -5.86
CA LEU A 35 -3.15 1.04 -6.38
C LEU A 35 -1.93 0.98 -5.45
N LEU A 36 -1.70 -0.19 -4.84
CA LEU A 36 -0.54 -0.44 -3.98
C LEU A 36 0.62 -0.99 -4.82
N GLY A 37 1.60 -0.15 -5.10
CA GLY A 37 2.80 -0.54 -5.82
C GLY A 37 3.73 -1.43 -5.00
N GLN A 38 4.63 -2.14 -5.69
CA GLN A 38 5.63 -3.01 -5.05
C GLN A 38 6.55 -2.28 -4.06
N SER A 39 6.81 -0.99 -4.27
CA SER A 39 7.60 -0.16 -3.36
C SER A 39 7.00 -0.05 -1.95
N VAL A 40 5.67 -0.05 -1.84
CA VAL A 40 4.96 -0.04 -0.55
C VAL A 40 4.94 -1.45 0.04
N LEU A 41 4.66 -2.46 -0.78
CA LEU A 41 4.61 -3.86 -0.37
C LEU A 41 5.94 -4.34 0.24
N SER A 42 7.08 -3.95 -0.35
CA SER A 42 8.41 -4.30 0.19
C SER A 42 8.69 -3.70 1.58
N ARG A 43 7.96 -2.64 1.98
CA ARG A 43 8.10 -2.03 3.31
C ARG A 43 7.30 -2.77 4.38
N LEU A 44 6.26 -3.50 3.98
CA LEU A 44 5.37 -4.24 4.88
C LEU A 44 5.97 -5.58 5.34
N GLY A 45 7.00 -6.09 4.66
CA GLY A 45 7.69 -7.34 5.01
C GLY A 45 7.56 -8.39 3.91
N LYS A 46 7.49 -9.67 4.30
CA LYS A 46 7.28 -10.76 3.35
C LYS A 46 5.82 -10.77 2.93
N ILE A 47 5.59 -10.69 1.63
CA ILE A 47 4.26 -10.66 1.02
C ILE A 47 4.02 -11.95 0.25
N GLU A 48 2.86 -12.57 0.48
CA GLU A 48 2.38 -13.72 -0.28
C GLU A 48 0.99 -13.39 -0.85
N ILE A 49 0.83 -13.52 -2.16
CA ILE A 49 -0.42 -13.23 -2.88
C ILE A 49 -1.07 -14.55 -3.28
N ASP A 50 -2.19 -14.89 -2.64
CA ASP A 50 -3.04 -16.03 -3.02
C ASP A 50 -4.29 -15.51 -3.74
N ASN A 51 -4.20 -15.41 -5.07
CA ASN A 51 -5.30 -14.93 -5.91
C ASN A 51 -6.50 -15.90 -5.90
N GLY A 52 -6.26 -17.20 -5.73
CA GLY A 52 -7.32 -18.21 -5.67
C GLY A 52 -8.20 -18.04 -4.44
N LYS A 53 -7.58 -17.72 -3.30
CA LYS A 53 -8.29 -17.44 -2.04
C LYS A 53 -8.65 -15.96 -1.86
N ARG A 54 -8.17 -15.08 -2.75
CA ARG A 54 -8.28 -13.62 -2.63
C ARG A 54 -7.66 -13.12 -1.31
N VAL A 55 -6.50 -13.65 -0.95
CA VAL A 55 -5.77 -13.33 0.29
C VAL A 55 -4.43 -12.70 -0.03
N LEU A 56 -4.15 -11.58 0.61
CA LEU A 56 -2.81 -10.99 0.73
C LEU A 56 -2.28 -11.29 2.14
N LYS A 57 -1.31 -12.20 2.26
CA LYS A 57 -0.68 -12.51 3.54
C LYS A 57 0.58 -11.66 3.71
N VAL A 58 0.64 -10.93 4.81
CA VAL A 58 1.78 -10.11 5.20
C VAL A 58 2.42 -10.73 6.42
N THR A 59 3.70 -11.09 6.33
CA THR A 59 4.48 -11.58 7.46
C THR A 59 5.53 -10.53 7.81
N TYR A 60 5.43 -10.00 9.01
CA TYR A 60 6.32 -8.97 9.55
C TYR A 60 6.74 -9.34 10.96
N LYS A 61 7.89 -8.80 11.39
CA LYS A 61 8.28 -8.87 12.80
C LYS A 61 7.61 -7.72 13.51
N GLU A 62 6.79 -8.00 14.52
CA GLU A 62 6.37 -6.96 15.45
C GLU A 62 7.62 -6.33 16.07
N ARG A 63 7.75 -5.02 15.89
CA ARG A 63 8.74 -4.25 16.64
C ARG A 63 8.15 -4.06 18.04
N LYS A 64 8.72 -4.77 19.03
CA LYS A 64 8.52 -4.46 20.44
C LYS A 64 9.06 -3.08 20.77
#